data_AF-A0A5J4V085-F1
#
_entry.id   AF-A0A5J4V085-F1
#
_cell.length_a   1.000
_cell.length_b   1.000
_cell.length_c   1.000
_cell.angle_alpha   90.00
_cell.angle_beta   90.00
_cell.angle_gamma   90.00
#
_symmetry.space_group_name_H-M   'P 1'
#
loop_
_entity.id
_entity.type
_entity.pdbx_description
1 polymer ?
#
loop_
_entity_poly.entity_id
_entity_poly.type
_entity_poly.pdbx_seq_one_letter_code
_entity_poly.pdbx_strand_id
1 'polypeptide(L)'
;MERVKNAMINTVNYTKIGQKEGEKKQVTGKLMDLTLVEDGDLCVDDFDINKKLSIEEIDKIRQNIIDTMLSSNVGLVKTAHEGLHVYYNRDGYILPSNRCVKCIVLDNIEIEIFGQMLKYKEHGGMEQKELVQN
;
A
#
# COMPACT_ATOMS: atom_id res chain seq x y z
N MET A 1 15.05 11.34 -8.47
CA MET A 1 14.96 11.22 -6.99
C MET A 1 14.04 10.04 -6.70
N GLU A 2 14.36 9.19 -5.73
CA GLU A 2 13.54 8.01 -5.40
C GLU A 2 12.28 8.46 -4.66
N ARG A 3 11.10 8.20 -5.24
CA ARG A 3 9.78 8.69 -4.76
C ARG A 3 9.47 8.29 -3.32
N VAL A 4 9.84 7.07 -2.92
CA VAL A 4 9.47 6.47 -1.62
C VAL A 4 10.59 6.57 -0.58
N LYS A 5 11.69 7.24 -0.89
CA LYS A 5 12.90 7.26 -0.03
C LYS A 5 12.60 7.72 1.41
N ASN A 6 11.81 8.77 1.56
CA ASN A 6 11.44 9.34 2.87
C ASN A 6 10.24 8.62 3.51
N ALA A 7 9.61 7.69 2.77
CA ALA A 7 8.44 6.92 3.21
C ALA A 7 8.80 5.51 3.71
N MET A 8 10.05 5.06 3.58
CA MET A 8 10.49 3.74 4.03
C MET A 8 10.92 3.78 5.50
N ILE A 9 10.15 3.11 6.36
CA ILE A 9 10.40 3.03 7.81
C ILE A 9 10.91 1.62 8.15
N ASN A 10 11.99 1.54 8.93
CA ASN A 10 12.49 0.25 9.41
C ASN A 10 11.51 -0.35 10.42
N THR A 11 11.10 -1.60 10.21
CA THR A 11 10.39 -2.38 11.24
C THR A 11 11.41 -3.00 12.18
N VAL A 12 11.15 -2.90 13.48
CA VAL A 12 12.00 -3.48 14.52
C VAL A 12 11.19 -4.48 15.32
N ASN A 13 11.74 -5.69 15.51
CA ASN A 13 11.09 -6.81 16.19
C ASN A 13 9.76 -7.26 15.50
N TYR A 14 9.17 -8.38 15.94
CA TYR A 14 7.97 -8.96 15.30
C TYR A 14 6.66 -8.23 15.65
N THR A 15 6.69 -7.32 16.64
CA THR A 15 5.58 -6.43 16.98
C THR A 15 5.54 -5.29 15.97
N LYS A 16 4.69 -5.45 14.96
CA LYS A 16 4.58 -4.57 13.78
C LYS A 16 4.38 -3.08 14.09
N ILE A 17 3.91 -2.68 15.29
CA ILE A 17 3.83 -1.28 15.72
C ILE A 17 4.01 -1.20 17.24
N GLY A 18 4.91 -0.31 17.70
CA GLY A 18 5.11 0.03 19.12
C GLY A 18 6.11 -0.87 19.85
N GLN A 19 7.12 -0.26 20.47
CA GLN A 19 7.99 -0.91 21.46
C GLN A 19 8.04 -0.09 22.75
N LYS A 20 8.19 -0.80 23.87
CA LYS A 20 8.50 -0.22 25.18
C LYS A 20 9.95 0.26 25.21
N GLU A 21 10.19 1.33 25.95
CA GLU A 21 11.50 1.95 26.10
C GLU A 21 12.52 0.94 26.71
N GLY A 22 13.70 0.79 26.11
CA GLY A 22 14.80 -0.04 26.64
C GLY A 22 15.08 -1.38 25.93
N GLU A 23 14.26 -1.82 24.96
CA GLU A 23 14.51 -3.08 24.25
C GLU A 23 15.51 -2.94 23.08
N LYS A 24 16.32 -3.99 22.85
CA LYS A 24 17.22 -4.07 21.68
C LYS A 24 16.41 -4.08 20.39
N LYS A 25 16.78 -3.19 19.47
CA LYS A 25 16.16 -3.05 18.14
C LYS A 25 16.91 -3.92 17.13
N GLN A 26 16.34 -5.07 16.76
CA GLN A 26 16.78 -5.77 15.55
C GLN A 26 15.86 -5.34 14.41
N VAL A 27 16.44 -4.79 13.34
CA VAL A 27 15.67 -4.49 12.12
C VAL A 27 15.24 -5.82 11.51
N THR A 28 13.93 -6.03 11.46
CA THR A 28 13.30 -7.25 10.92
C THR A 28 12.79 -7.05 9.49
N GLY A 29 12.72 -5.81 9.03
CA GLY A 29 12.19 -5.47 7.72
C GLY A 29 12.04 -3.97 7.50
N LYS A 30 11.29 -3.61 6.46
CA LYS A 30 10.89 -2.24 6.15
C LYS A 30 9.41 -2.21 5.80
N LEU A 31 8.72 -1.14 6.21
CA LEU A 31 7.36 -0.81 5.81
C LEU A 31 7.40 0.49 5.01
N MET A 32 6.48 0.63 4.05
CA MET A 32 6.23 1.90 3.38
C MET A 32 5.06 2.60 4.06
N ASP A 33 5.30 3.79 4.60
CA ASP A 33 4.24 4.65 5.11
C ASP A 33 3.78 5.57 3.97
N LEU A 34 2.65 5.21 3.36
CA LEU A 34 2.06 5.98 2.25
C LEU A 34 1.80 7.44 2.65
N THR A 35 1.62 7.75 3.95
CA THR A 35 1.37 9.12 4.41
C THR A 35 2.57 10.06 4.23
N LEU A 36 3.76 9.50 4.07
CA LEU A 36 5.02 10.23 3.90
C LEU A 36 5.43 10.39 2.42
N VAL A 37 4.61 9.91 1.48
CA VAL A 37 4.86 10.08 0.04
C VAL A 37 4.46 11.49 -0.39
N GLU A 38 5.43 12.29 -0.84
CA GLU A 38 5.29 13.75 -0.94
C GLU A 38 4.25 14.24 -1.97
N ASP A 39 4.05 13.47 -3.05
CA ASP A 39 3.10 13.80 -4.13
C ASP A 39 1.67 13.35 -3.82
N GLY A 40 1.48 12.44 -2.86
CA GLY A 40 0.19 11.84 -2.52
C GLY A 40 -0.48 11.08 -3.67
N ASP A 41 0.22 10.80 -4.77
CA ASP A 41 -0.36 10.23 -5.99
C ASP A 41 -0.15 8.70 -6.08
N LEU A 42 0.57 8.11 -5.12
CA LEU A 42 0.84 6.68 -5.08
C LEU A 42 -0.36 5.92 -4.48
N CYS A 43 -0.79 4.86 -5.16
CA CYS A 43 -1.73 3.87 -4.66
C CYS A 43 -1.12 2.48 -4.63
N VAL A 44 -1.70 1.63 -3.78
CA VAL A 44 -1.33 0.23 -3.61
C VAL A 44 -2.60 -0.61 -3.59
N ASP A 45 -2.70 -1.59 -4.48
CA ASP A 45 -3.69 -2.65 -4.38
C ASP A 45 -3.02 -3.89 -3.79
N ASP A 46 -3.55 -4.41 -2.70
CA ASP A 46 -3.15 -5.70 -2.10
C ASP A 46 -4.17 -6.77 -2.48
N PHE A 47 -3.71 -7.76 -3.26
CA PHE A 47 -4.48 -8.94 -3.64
C PHE A 47 -4.12 -10.11 -2.72
N ASP A 48 -4.96 -10.41 -1.74
CA ASP A 48 -4.85 -11.63 -0.92
C ASP A 48 -5.59 -12.78 -1.63
N ILE A 49 -4.83 -13.78 -2.07
CA ILE A 49 -5.37 -14.95 -2.75
C ILE A 49 -5.68 -16.02 -1.70
N ASN A 50 -6.80 -16.72 -1.87
CA ASN A 50 -7.24 -17.78 -0.96
C ASN A 50 -6.18 -18.89 -0.80
N LYS A 51 -5.62 -18.97 0.42
CA LYS A 51 -4.50 -19.86 0.78
C LYS A 51 -4.90 -21.33 0.92
N LYS A 52 -6.18 -21.64 0.80
CA LYS A 52 -6.70 -23.03 0.81
C LYS A 52 -6.55 -23.71 -0.56
N LEU A 53 -6.26 -22.94 -1.61
CA LEU A 53 -6.03 -23.46 -2.95
C LEU A 53 -4.65 -24.10 -3.08
N SER A 54 -4.44 -24.87 -4.14
CA SER A 54 -3.10 -25.41 -4.45
C SER A 54 -2.16 -24.29 -4.92
N ILE A 55 -0.84 -24.55 -4.85
CA ILE A 55 0.17 -23.58 -5.33
C ILE A 55 -0.04 -23.28 -6.82
N GLU A 56 -0.37 -24.29 -7.62
CA GLU A 56 -0.63 -24.16 -9.06
C GLU A 56 -1.86 -23.27 -9.33
N GLU A 57 -2.92 -23.40 -8.53
CA GLU A 57 -4.11 -22.56 -8.63
C GLU A 57 -3.82 -21.12 -8.23
N ILE A 58 -3.06 -20.91 -7.15
CA ILE A 58 -2.63 -19.58 -6.70
C ILE A 58 -1.76 -18.91 -7.78
N ASP A 59 -0.80 -19.64 -8.35
CA ASP A 59 0.05 -19.15 -9.43
C ASP A 59 -0.78 -18.77 -10.68
N LYS A 60 -1.75 -19.60 -11.04
CA LYS A 60 -2.67 -19.32 -12.16
C LYS A 60 -3.51 -18.06 -11.92
N ILE A 61 -4.06 -17.89 -10.71
CA ILE A 61 -4.82 -16.70 -10.35
C ILE A 61 -3.92 -15.47 -10.42
N ARG A 62 -2.71 -15.53 -9.86
CA ARG A 62 -1.75 -14.42 -9.88
C ARG A 62 -1.38 -14.01 -11.29
N GLN A 63 -1.09 -14.99 -12.16
CA GLN A 63 -0.76 -14.71 -13.56
C GLN A 63 -1.96 -14.10 -14.29
N ASN A 64 -3.17 -14.59 -14.04
CA ASN A 64 -4.38 -14.02 -14.62
C ASN A 64 -4.61 -12.57 -14.18
N ILE A 65 -4.35 -12.21 -12.92
CA ILE A 65 -4.40 -10.81 -12.46
C ILE A 65 -3.41 -9.96 -13.27
N ILE A 66 -2.16 -10.41 -13.38
CA ILE A 66 -1.10 -9.69 -14.10
C ILE A 66 -1.47 -9.50 -15.58
N ASP A 67 -1.95 -10.55 -16.24
CA ASP A 67 -2.21 -10.54 -17.67
C ASP A 67 -3.48 -9.75 -18.05
N THR A 68 -4.48 -9.71 -17.16
CA THR A 68 -5.82 -9.19 -17.49
C THR A 68 -6.17 -7.88 -16.81
N MET A 69 -5.68 -7.64 -15.59
CA MET A 69 -6.10 -6.49 -14.78
C MET A 69 -5.06 -5.38 -14.73
N LEU A 70 -3.79 -5.68 -15.03
CA LEU A 70 -2.69 -4.73 -14.83
C LEU A 70 -2.22 -4.11 -16.14
N SER A 71 -2.00 -2.80 -16.11
CA SER A 71 -1.35 -2.08 -17.21
C SER A 71 0.17 -2.24 -17.13
N SER A 72 0.88 -1.95 -18.22
CA SER A 72 2.34 -2.05 -18.27
C SER A 72 3.08 -1.06 -17.36
N ASN A 73 2.39 -0.07 -16.80
CA ASN A 73 2.98 1.05 -16.04
C ASN A 73 2.73 0.93 -14.53
N VAL A 74 2.68 -0.30 -14.01
CA VAL A 74 2.54 -0.58 -12.57
C VAL A 74 3.80 -1.22 -12.00
N GLY A 75 4.10 -0.94 -10.74
CA GLY A 75 5.10 -1.67 -9.97
C GLY A 75 4.49 -2.93 -9.37
N LEU A 76 5.17 -4.07 -9.46
CA LEU A 76 4.70 -5.35 -8.96
C LEU A 76 5.61 -5.90 -7.87
N VAL A 77 5.02 -6.35 -6.76
CA VAL A 77 5.73 -7.03 -5.68
C VAL A 77 4.94 -8.25 -5.23
N LYS A 78 5.53 -9.44 -5.35
CA LYS A 78 4.98 -10.66 -4.75
C LYS A 78 5.09 -10.56 -3.22
N THR A 79 4.01 -10.80 -2.50
CA THR A 79 4.02 -10.74 -1.04
C THR A 79 4.55 -12.03 -0.43
N ALA A 80 4.94 -11.99 0.84
CA ALA A 80 5.45 -13.16 1.57
C ALA A 80 4.42 -14.30 1.69
N HIS A 81 3.13 -14.02 1.44
CA HIS A 81 2.03 -14.98 1.56
C HIS A 81 1.37 -15.27 0.22
N GLU A 82 2.15 -15.26 -0.87
CA GLU A 82 1.72 -15.64 -2.23
C GLU A 82 0.72 -14.70 -2.93
N GLY A 83 0.27 -13.66 -2.23
CA GLY A 83 -0.50 -12.55 -2.77
C GLY A 83 0.34 -11.58 -3.62
N LEU A 84 -0.26 -10.46 -3.98
CA LEU A 84 0.34 -9.48 -4.91
C LEU A 84 0.08 -8.05 -4.45
N HIS A 85 1.13 -7.26 -4.27
CA HIS A 85 1.03 -5.81 -4.15
C HIS A 85 1.27 -5.17 -5.52
N VAL A 86 0.36 -4.28 -5.91
CA VAL A 86 0.44 -3.51 -7.15
C VAL A 86 0.53 -2.03 -6.82
N TYR A 87 1.60 -1.37 -7.26
CA TYR A 87 1.86 0.04 -7.05
C TYR A 87 1.58 0.83 -8.32
N TYR A 88 0.76 1.88 -8.26
CA TYR A 88 0.40 2.67 -9.44
C TYR A 88 0.09 4.13 -9.08
N ASN A 89 0.07 4.99 -10.11
CA ASN A 89 -0.30 6.40 -9.97
C ASN A 89 -1.82 6.56 -10.01
N ARG A 90 -2.38 7.47 -9.22
CA ARG A 90 -3.81 7.82 -9.32
C ARG A 90 -4.14 8.59 -10.59
N ASP A 91 -3.13 9.15 -11.27
CA ASP A 91 -3.28 9.95 -12.48
C ASP A 91 -4.35 11.06 -12.32
N GLY A 92 -4.35 11.69 -11.14
CA GLY A 92 -5.27 12.78 -10.79
C GLY A 92 -6.66 12.32 -10.29
N TYR A 93 -6.94 11.01 -10.20
CA TYR A 93 -8.18 10.51 -9.62
C TYR A 93 -8.31 10.93 -8.15
N ILE A 94 -9.27 11.79 -7.83
CA ILE A 94 -9.48 12.33 -6.48
C ILE A 94 -10.22 11.28 -5.64
N LEU A 95 -9.57 10.79 -4.57
CA LEU A 95 -10.23 9.92 -3.61
C LEU A 95 -11.26 10.72 -2.79
N PRO A 96 -12.33 10.09 -2.29
CA PRO A 96 -13.29 10.76 -1.40
C PRO A 96 -12.77 10.92 0.04
N SER A 97 -11.82 10.08 0.48
CA SER A 97 -11.23 10.12 1.82
C SER A 97 -9.88 9.39 1.89
N ASN A 98 -9.05 9.74 2.89
CA ASN A 98 -7.84 8.98 3.26
C ASN A 98 -8.22 7.69 3.98
N ARG A 99 -8.31 6.57 3.27
CA ARG A 99 -8.32 5.23 3.86
C ARG A 99 -8.32 4.15 2.79
N CYS A 100 -8.07 2.90 3.20
CA CYS A 100 -8.47 1.70 2.47
C CYS A 100 -9.82 1.95 1.77
N VAL A 101 -9.77 2.13 0.45
CA VAL A 101 -10.84 2.71 -0.36
C VAL A 101 -11.92 1.66 -0.61
N LYS A 102 -11.56 0.38 -0.61
CA LYS A 102 -12.49 -0.72 -0.85
C LYS A 102 -11.83 -2.05 -0.52
N CYS A 103 -12.56 -2.93 0.16
CA CYS A 103 -12.34 -4.38 0.10
C CYS A 103 -13.29 -4.95 -0.97
N ILE A 104 -12.74 -5.52 -2.04
CA ILE A 104 -13.51 -6.27 -3.03
C ILE A 104 -13.27 -7.75 -2.76
N VAL A 105 -14.32 -8.47 -2.38
CA VAL A 105 -14.27 -9.91 -2.19
C VAL A 105 -14.81 -10.58 -3.45
N LEU A 106 -13.93 -11.34 -4.10
CA LEU A 106 -14.26 -12.33 -5.12
C LEU A 106 -14.09 -13.74 -4.51
N ASP A 107 -14.56 -14.79 -5.19
CA ASP A 107 -14.59 -16.15 -4.65
C ASP A 107 -13.25 -16.63 -4.06
N ASN A 108 -12.12 -16.22 -4.64
CA ASN A 108 -10.78 -16.64 -4.23
C ASN A 108 -9.80 -15.49 -4.04
N ILE A 109 -10.26 -14.23 -4.10
CA ILE A 109 -9.39 -13.05 -4.07
C ILE A 109 -10.06 -11.98 -3.21
N GLU A 110 -9.34 -11.48 -2.23
CA GLU A 110 -9.67 -10.26 -1.50
C GLU A 110 -8.75 -9.14 -1.99
N ILE A 111 -9.32 -8.00 -2.38
CA ILE A 111 -8.57 -6.87 -2.92
C ILE A 111 -8.73 -5.68 -1.97
N GLU A 112 -7.65 -5.23 -1.36
CA GLU A 112 -7.60 -4.02 -0.54
C GLU A 112 -6.90 -2.89 -1.28
N ILE A 113 -7.60 -1.77 -1.48
CA ILE A 113 -7.07 -0.61 -2.21
C ILE A 113 -6.62 0.46 -1.21
N PHE A 114 -5.35 0.84 -1.22
CA PHE A 114 -4.77 1.87 -0.37
C PHE A 114 -4.36 3.09 -1.18
N GLY A 115 -4.78 4.27 -0.72
CA GLY A 115 -4.34 5.54 -1.29
C GLY A 115 -4.34 6.66 -0.26
N GLN A 116 -3.52 7.68 -0.53
CA GLN A 116 -3.44 8.88 0.27
C GLN A 116 -4.09 10.05 -0.46
N MET A 117 -4.75 10.93 0.28
CA MET A 117 -4.99 12.32 -0.13
C MET A 117 -4.27 13.27 0.81
N LEU A 118 -3.77 14.35 0.21
CA LEU A 118 -3.39 15.55 0.92
C LEU A 118 -4.57 16.51 0.83
N LYS A 119 -5.09 16.99 1.97
CA LYS A 119 -5.96 18.17 1.97
C LYS A 119 -5.08 19.39 2.11
N TYR A 120 -5.27 20.35 1.22
CA TYR A 120 -4.71 21.69 1.37
C TYR A 120 -5.70 22.49 2.20
N LYS A 121 -5.26 22.99 3.36
CA LYS A 121 -5.98 24.05 4.07
C LYS A 121 -5.18 25.33 3.94
N GLU A 122 -5.83 26.40 3.51
CA GLU A 122 -5.26 27.75 3.59
C GLU A 122 -5.41 28.25 5.03
N HIS A 123 -4.30 28.46 5.73
CA HIS A 123 -4.28 29.20 6.98
C HIS A 123 -3.52 30.49 6.77
N GLY A 124 -4.24 31.62 6.71
CA GLY A 124 -3.64 32.96 6.65
C GLY A 124 -2.73 33.21 5.44
N GLY A 125 -2.99 32.56 4.30
CA GLY A 125 -2.19 32.71 3.07
C GLY A 125 -0.99 31.76 2.95
N MET A 126 -0.80 30.83 3.89
CA MET A 126 0.15 29.73 3.75
C MET A 126 -0.59 28.41 3.50
N GLU A 127 -0.22 27.72 2.42
CA GLU A 127 -0.70 26.36 2.13
C GLU A 127 -0.05 25.38 3.11
N GLN A 128 -0.87 24.70 3.92
CA GLN A 128 -0.42 23.56 4.72
C GLN A 128 -1.02 22.28 4.17
N LYS A 129 -0.13 21.31 3.88
CA LYS A 129 -0.50 19.93 3.54
C LYS A 129 -0.89 19.22 4.83
N GLU A 130 -2.18 18.94 5.01
CA GLU A 130 -2.66 18.10 6.11
C GLU A 130 -3.10 16.73 5.59
N LEU A 131 -2.76 15.69 6.36
CA LEU A 131 -3.38 14.38 6.21
C LEU A 131 -4.84 14.46 6.66
N VAL A 132 -5.76 14.03 5.81
CA VAL A 132 -7.14 13.77 6.24
C VAL A 132 -7.12 12.57 7.19
N GLN A 133 -7.59 12.78 8.41
CA GLN A 133 -7.87 11.71 9.37
C GLN A 133 -9.38 11.73 9.64
N ASN A 134 -10.00 10.55 9.67
CA ASN A 134 -11.40 10.39 10.08
C ASN A 134 -11.50 10.14 11.58
#